data_AF-A0A8H3HXT8-F1
#
_entry.id   AF-A0A8H3HXT8-F1
#
_cell.length_a   1.000
_cell.length_b   1.000
_cell.length_c   1.000
_cell.angle_alpha   90.00
_cell.angle_beta   90.00
_cell.angle_gamma   90.00
#
_symmetry.space_group_name_H-M   'P 1'
#
loop_
_entity.id
_entity.type
_entity.pdbx_description
1 polymer ?
#
loop_
_entity_poly.entity_id
_entity_poly.type
_entity_poly.pdbx_seq_one_letter_code
_entity_poly.pdbx_strand_id
1 'polypeptide(L)'
;MAYKLLVGGYATTIATLLFNPTSSSLSNIATTSAGISPTWITIHPTNKSLVYATQEWTPGSILSFVVQQSGQLTKVSSIASGGGSPAHAIVTSDGKEFIAMNYMGGNGINIPLKADKAYFGTPYPIIAFNGSGPNPNRQDASHPHQVVEYGSEYLVPDLGVDKVWRLTKTSSGALVNSGYIQQPAGSGPRHIVIKGTTLYTLHELSSTLTQQTIPQLGSTTQPPVTASVSIAPPDSPNPSALSAAELLLSPVSSAFPTQYLYATNRGDSSDAVAIVDISGNTIKIIKHVRTGVNYARGAAFSPGDGKYLAVAGQNSGDVAIFERINGGTDLKQIARVSGLTQPTSVNWL
;
A
#
# COMPACT_ATOMS: atom_id res chain seq x y z
N MET A 1 -19.55 -17.63 1.21
CA MET A 1 -18.33 -18.08 0.48
C MET A 1 -17.13 -17.82 1.38
N ALA A 2 -16.13 -18.69 1.37
CA ALA A 2 -14.88 -18.46 2.10
C ALA A 2 -13.88 -17.70 1.22
N TYR A 3 -12.99 -16.92 1.85
CA TYR A 3 -11.99 -16.12 1.17
C TYR A 3 -10.59 -16.61 1.55
N LYS A 4 -9.65 -16.56 0.61
CA LYS A 4 -8.24 -16.72 0.92
C LYS A 4 -7.54 -15.37 0.95
N LEU A 5 -6.59 -15.22 1.87
CA LEU A 5 -5.77 -14.03 1.99
C LEU A 5 -4.31 -14.43 2.05
N LEU A 6 -3.46 -13.74 1.30
CA LEU A 6 -2.02 -13.83 1.43
C LEU A 6 -1.53 -12.77 2.42
N VAL A 7 -0.64 -13.17 3.32
CA VAL A 7 -0.06 -12.28 4.32
C VAL A 7 1.46 -12.31 4.21
N GLY A 8 2.02 -11.16 3.88
CA GLY A 8 3.46 -10.89 3.87
C GLY A 8 3.88 -10.13 5.13
N GLY A 9 5.17 -10.00 5.35
CA GLY A 9 5.72 -9.40 6.57
C GLY A 9 7.24 -9.47 6.63
N TYR A 10 7.80 -9.22 7.82
CA TYR A 10 9.24 -9.40 8.09
C TYR A 10 9.62 -10.85 8.43
N ALA A 11 8.69 -11.81 8.21
CA ALA A 11 8.97 -13.23 8.26
C ALA A 11 9.87 -13.67 7.09
N THR A 12 10.29 -14.94 7.09
CA THR A 12 10.89 -15.58 5.91
C THR A 12 9.86 -16.30 5.02
N THR A 13 8.57 -16.09 5.30
CA THR A 13 7.45 -16.84 4.71
C THR A 13 6.30 -15.92 4.35
N ILE A 14 5.47 -16.37 3.42
CA ILE A 14 4.13 -15.83 3.16
C ILE A 14 3.12 -16.83 3.72
N ALA A 15 2.19 -16.35 4.53
CA ALA A 15 1.09 -17.16 5.04
C ALA A 15 -0.15 -17.03 4.13
N THR A 16 -0.89 -18.11 3.99
CA THR A 16 -2.21 -18.11 3.35
C THR A 16 -3.27 -18.39 4.41
N LEU A 17 -4.13 -17.41 4.64
CA LEU A 17 -5.23 -17.50 5.57
C LEU A 17 -6.52 -17.89 4.85
N LEU A 18 -7.39 -18.61 5.53
CA LEU A 18 -8.76 -18.90 5.11
C LEU A 18 -9.74 -18.20 6.05
N PHE A 19 -10.52 -17.27 5.51
CA PHE A 19 -11.58 -16.57 6.21
C PHE A 19 -12.95 -17.14 5.83
N ASN A 20 -13.72 -17.58 6.83
CA ASN A 20 -15.11 -17.98 6.65
C ASN A 20 -16.04 -17.00 7.39
N PRO A 21 -16.82 -16.18 6.67
CA PRO A 21 -17.70 -15.20 7.29
C PRO A 21 -18.89 -15.82 8.04
N THR A 22 -19.31 -17.04 7.69
CA THR A 22 -20.47 -17.70 8.33
C THR A 22 -20.13 -18.14 9.76
N SER A 23 -18.91 -18.63 9.96
CA SER A 23 -18.40 -19.09 11.25
C SER A 23 -17.54 -18.05 11.96
N SER A 24 -17.37 -16.85 11.40
CA SER A 24 -16.50 -15.80 11.97
C SER A 24 -15.08 -16.29 12.26
N SER A 25 -14.55 -17.16 11.39
CA SER A 25 -13.27 -17.86 11.64
C SER A 25 -12.20 -17.45 10.64
N LEU A 26 -10.97 -17.28 11.12
CA LEU A 26 -9.77 -17.03 10.32
C LEU A 26 -8.67 -18.00 10.76
N SER A 27 -8.13 -18.79 9.84
CA SER A 27 -7.09 -19.78 10.14
C SER A 27 -5.98 -19.75 9.11
N ASN A 28 -4.74 -19.97 9.53
CA ASN A 28 -3.63 -20.24 8.62
C ASN A 28 -3.80 -21.65 8.04
N ILE A 29 -3.87 -21.75 6.70
CA ILE A 29 -4.02 -23.03 5.98
C ILE A 29 -2.75 -23.42 5.22
N ALA A 30 -1.80 -22.50 5.06
CA ALA A 30 -0.57 -22.72 4.30
C ALA A 30 0.50 -21.70 4.69
N THR A 31 1.74 -22.13 4.79
CA THR A 31 2.90 -21.25 4.99
C THR A 31 3.95 -21.62 3.95
N THR A 32 4.32 -20.66 3.11
CA THR A 32 5.28 -20.86 2.02
C THR A 32 6.55 -20.05 2.24
N SER A 33 7.72 -20.67 2.05
CA SER A 33 9.00 -19.96 2.08
C SER A 33 9.07 -18.91 0.97
N ALA A 34 9.46 -17.69 1.34
CA ALA A 34 9.56 -16.54 0.45
C ALA A 34 10.87 -15.78 0.66
N GLY A 35 11.90 -16.43 1.23
CA GLY A 35 13.22 -15.85 1.49
C GLY A 35 13.19 -14.84 2.63
N ILE A 36 13.59 -13.59 2.42
CA ILE A 36 13.71 -12.60 3.50
C ILE A 36 12.67 -11.49 3.29
N SER A 37 11.91 -11.18 4.34
CA SER A 37 11.04 -10.02 4.44
C SER A 37 10.14 -9.77 3.22
N PRO A 38 9.22 -10.70 2.86
CA PRO A 38 8.23 -10.48 1.81
C PRO A 38 7.17 -9.46 2.26
N THR A 39 7.54 -8.18 2.42
CA THR A 39 6.73 -7.18 3.14
C THR A 39 5.61 -6.58 2.31
N TRP A 40 5.72 -6.58 0.98
CA TRP A 40 4.66 -6.19 0.06
C TRP A 40 4.31 -7.33 -0.90
N ILE A 41 3.02 -7.56 -1.12
CA ILE A 41 2.50 -8.55 -2.08
C ILE A 41 1.58 -7.81 -3.05
N THR A 42 1.65 -8.17 -4.32
CA THR A 42 0.71 -7.71 -5.35
C THR A 42 0.26 -8.88 -6.23
N ILE A 43 -0.95 -8.81 -6.76
CA ILE A 43 -1.59 -9.87 -7.55
C ILE A 43 -1.68 -9.39 -9.00
N HIS A 44 -1.46 -10.28 -9.96
CA HIS A 44 -1.67 -9.94 -11.38
C HIS A 44 -3.13 -9.56 -11.64
N PRO A 45 -3.42 -8.44 -12.33
CA PRO A 45 -4.77 -7.87 -12.41
C PRO A 45 -5.80 -8.79 -13.09
N THR A 46 -5.36 -9.63 -14.02
CA THR A 46 -6.23 -10.54 -14.78
C THR A 46 -6.02 -12.02 -14.48
N ASN A 47 -4.98 -12.38 -13.72
CA ASN A 47 -4.65 -13.77 -13.40
C ASN A 47 -4.34 -13.88 -11.91
N LYS A 48 -5.39 -14.07 -11.11
CA LYS A 48 -5.30 -14.09 -9.64
C LYS A 48 -4.44 -15.23 -9.08
N SER A 49 -4.10 -16.22 -9.91
CA SER A 49 -3.16 -17.27 -9.52
C SER A 49 -1.71 -16.82 -9.56
N LEU A 50 -1.39 -15.66 -10.14
CA LEU A 50 -0.05 -15.10 -10.19
C LEU A 50 0.11 -13.98 -9.17
N VAL A 51 1.10 -14.14 -8.29
CA VAL A 51 1.39 -13.20 -7.21
C VAL A 51 2.87 -12.88 -7.17
N TYR A 52 3.18 -11.66 -6.75
CA TYR A 52 4.53 -11.14 -6.68
C TYR A 52 4.77 -10.58 -5.29
N ALA A 53 5.98 -10.74 -4.78
CA ALA A 53 6.35 -10.21 -3.48
C ALA A 53 7.67 -9.45 -3.56
N THR A 54 7.75 -8.31 -2.88
CA THR A 54 9.01 -7.60 -2.68
C THR A 54 9.73 -8.18 -1.48
N GLN A 55 11.05 -8.36 -1.56
CA GLN A 55 11.90 -8.69 -0.43
C GLN A 55 12.55 -7.41 0.09
N GLU A 56 12.02 -6.87 1.18
CA GLU A 56 12.48 -5.63 1.81
C GLU A 56 13.81 -5.88 2.56
N TRP A 57 14.88 -5.90 1.77
CA TRP A 57 16.26 -6.12 2.20
C TRP A 57 17.23 -5.28 1.36
N THR A 58 18.50 -5.21 1.74
CA THR A 58 19.53 -4.50 0.96
C THR A 58 20.72 -5.42 0.67
N PRO A 59 21.00 -5.75 -0.62
CA PRO A 59 20.18 -5.45 -1.79
C PRO A 59 18.82 -6.16 -1.75
N GLY A 60 17.79 -5.54 -2.33
CA GLY A 60 16.42 -6.07 -2.36
C GLY A 60 16.14 -6.91 -3.58
N SER A 61 15.09 -7.74 -3.54
CA SER A 61 14.69 -8.57 -4.67
C SER A 61 13.16 -8.62 -4.85
N ILE A 62 12.72 -9.16 -5.98
CA ILE A 62 11.32 -9.38 -6.32
C ILE A 62 11.15 -10.86 -6.64
N LEU A 63 10.11 -11.47 -6.07
CA LEU A 63 9.74 -12.87 -6.29
C LEU A 63 8.42 -12.94 -7.05
N SER A 64 8.25 -13.98 -7.87
CA SER A 64 6.96 -14.37 -8.44
C SER A 64 6.57 -15.78 -8.00
N PHE A 65 5.27 -16.00 -7.85
CA PHE A 65 4.70 -17.28 -7.44
C PHE A 65 3.41 -17.61 -8.20
N VAL A 66 3.10 -18.90 -8.27
CA VAL A 66 1.77 -19.42 -8.60
C VAL A 66 1.06 -19.87 -7.33
N VAL A 67 -0.19 -19.44 -7.14
CA VAL A 67 -1.05 -19.85 -6.03
C VAL A 67 -1.70 -21.20 -6.36
N GLN A 68 -1.52 -22.18 -5.48
CA GLN A 68 -2.13 -23.51 -5.61
C GLN A 68 -3.52 -23.56 -4.98
N GLN A 69 -4.32 -24.56 -5.37
CA GLN A 69 -5.65 -24.78 -4.79
C GLN A 69 -5.60 -25.02 -3.27
N SER A 70 -4.52 -25.61 -2.75
CA SER A 70 -4.30 -25.78 -1.31
C SER A 70 -4.03 -24.47 -0.56
N GLY A 71 -3.72 -23.38 -1.27
CA GLY A 71 -3.25 -22.13 -0.68
C GLY A 71 -1.72 -22.03 -0.58
N GLN A 72 -0.98 -23.11 -0.84
CA GLN A 72 0.49 -23.03 -0.96
C GLN A 72 0.88 -22.21 -2.18
N LEU A 73 2.01 -21.51 -2.09
CA LEU A 73 2.60 -20.81 -3.22
C LEU A 73 3.74 -21.65 -3.81
N THR A 74 3.89 -21.62 -5.13
CA THR A 74 5.04 -22.21 -5.83
C THR A 74 5.86 -21.08 -6.40
N LYS A 75 7.08 -20.88 -5.89
CA LYS A 75 8.01 -19.87 -6.43
C LYS A 75 8.33 -20.20 -7.89
N VAL A 76 8.23 -19.21 -8.78
CA VAL A 76 8.52 -19.36 -10.21
C VAL A 76 9.81 -18.66 -10.60
N SER A 77 9.95 -17.39 -10.22
CA SER A 77 11.11 -16.58 -10.61
C SER A 77 11.52 -15.63 -9.49
N SER A 78 12.72 -15.08 -9.64
CA SER A 78 13.21 -13.98 -8.82
C SER A 78 14.16 -13.11 -9.61
N ILE A 79 14.15 -11.81 -9.31
CA ILE A 79 15.04 -10.83 -9.91
C ILE A 79 15.46 -9.79 -8.86
N ALA A 80 16.65 -9.20 -9.01
CA ALA A 80 17.06 -8.10 -8.17
C ALA A 80 16.15 -6.88 -8.38
N SER A 81 15.84 -6.17 -7.31
CA SER A 81 15.04 -4.92 -7.36
C SER A 81 15.83 -3.72 -7.92
N GLY A 82 17.16 -3.86 -8.06
CA GLY A 82 18.04 -2.77 -8.48
C GLY A 82 18.34 -1.73 -7.40
N GLY A 83 17.80 -1.90 -6.20
CA GLY A 83 18.02 -1.03 -5.03
C GLY A 83 17.88 -1.81 -3.73
N GLY A 84 17.63 -1.10 -2.63
CA GLY A 84 17.38 -1.66 -1.31
C GLY A 84 15.97 -1.39 -0.82
N SER A 85 15.48 -2.32 0.00
CA SER A 85 14.19 -2.25 0.70
C SER A 85 13.02 -1.85 -0.23
N PRO A 86 12.71 -2.64 -1.28
CA PRO A 86 11.53 -2.43 -2.11
C PRO A 86 10.25 -2.44 -1.27
N ALA A 87 9.67 -1.26 -1.06
CA ALA A 87 8.57 -1.06 -0.10
C ALA A 87 7.19 -1.28 -0.72
N HIS A 88 7.05 -1.07 -2.03
CA HIS A 88 5.79 -1.23 -2.76
C HIS A 88 6.03 -1.59 -4.22
N ALA A 89 5.10 -2.36 -4.78
CA ALA A 89 5.10 -2.69 -6.19
C ALA A 89 3.69 -2.88 -6.75
N ILE A 90 3.57 -2.71 -8.07
CA ILE A 90 2.37 -3.02 -8.84
C ILE A 90 2.73 -3.88 -10.05
N VAL A 91 1.73 -4.61 -10.53
CA VAL A 91 1.66 -5.01 -11.93
C VAL A 91 0.81 -3.97 -12.65
N THR A 92 1.24 -3.49 -13.81
CA THR A 92 0.48 -2.52 -14.62
C THR A 92 -0.91 -3.06 -14.95
N SER A 93 -1.87 -2.16 -15.15
CA SER A 93 -3.28 -2.48 -15.41
C SER A 93 -3.47 -3.43 -16.61
N ASP A 94 -2.60 -3.34 -17.62
CA ASP A 94 -2.57 -4.21 -18.79
C ASP A 94 -1.90 -5.58 -18.56
N GLY A 95 -1.36 -5.80 -17.35
CA GLY A 95 -0.70 -7.04 -16.94
C GLY A 95 0.66 -7.27 -17.60
N LYS A 96 1.32 -6.25 -18.18
CA LYS A 96 2.54 -6.47 -18.97
C LYS A 96 3.83 -6.11 -18.27
N GLU A 97 3.79 -5.26 -17.26
CA GLU A 97 4.98 -4.82 -16.57
C GLU A 97 4.81 -4.88 -15.05
N PHE A 98 5.93 -5.08 -14.37
CA PHE A 98 6.04 -4.99 -12.93
C PHE A 98 6.88 -3.75 -12.58
N ILE A 99 6.40 -2.94 -11.65
CA ILE A 99 7.05 -1.70 -11.22
C ILE A 99 7.21 -1.73 -9.70
N ALA A 100 8.42 -1.47 -9.21
CA ALA A 100 8.72 -1.41 -7.78
C ALA A 100 9.49 -0.14 -7.40
N MET A 101 9.27 0.31 -6.17
CA MET A 101 9.96 1.45 -5.56
C MET A 101 10.81 0.99 -4.39
N ASN A 102 12.09 1.34 -4.44
CA ASN A 102 13.12 0.98 -3.47
C ASN A 102 13.30 2.11 -2.45
N TYR A 103 12.80 1.90 -1.24
CA TYR A 103 12.85 2.88 -0.16
C TYR A 103 14.30 3.18 0.25
N MET A 104 15.10 2.14 0.46
CA MET A 104 16.53 2.26 0.77
C MET A 104 17.32 2.30 -0.53
N GLY A 105 17.40 3.48 -1.14
CA GLY A 105 18.17 3.71 -2.37
C GLY A 105 17.67 4.84 -3.24
N GLY A 106 16.51 5.43 -2.91
CA GLY A 106 15.97 6.57 -3.64
C GLY A 106 15.74 6.27 -5.12
N ASN A 107 15.24 5.07 -5.44
CA ASN A 107 15.09 4.66 -6.83
C ASN A 107 13.92 3.70 -7.06
N GLY A 108 13.64 3.40 -8.32
CA GLY A 108 12.66 2.41 -8.73
C GLY A 108 13.10 1.63 -9.96
N ILE A 109 12.35 0.59 -10.28
CA ILE A 109 12.60 -0.27 -11.44
C ILE A 109 11.29 -0.59 -12.14
N ASN A 110 11.29 -0.61 -13.47
CA ASN A 110 10.21 -1.18 -14.27
C ASN A 110 10.73 -2.35 -15.12
N ILE A 111 9.96 -3.43 -15.14
CA ILE A 111 10.38 -4.74 -15.65
C ILE A 111 9.26 -5.30 -16.54
N PRO A 112 9.52 -5.58 -17.83
CA PRO A 112 8.56 -6.30 -18.65
C PRO A 112 8.36 -7.72 -18.13
N LEU A 113 7.12 -8.18 -18.07
CA LEU A 113 6.77 -9.56 -17.78
C LEU A 113 6.78 -10.37 -19.07
N LYS A 114 7.31 -11.61 -19.02
CA LYS A 114 7.30 -12.52 -20.18
C LYS A 114 5.87 -12.92 -20.57
N ALA A 115 5.72 -13.69 -21.65
CA ALA A 115 4.40 -14.07 -22.16
C ALA A 115 3.52 -14.78 -21.11
N ASP A 116 4.12 -15.66 -20.29
CA ASP A 116 3.47 -16.37 -19.19
C ASP A 116 3.15 -15.52 -17.96
N LYS A 117 3.63 -14.28 -17.92
CA LYS A 117 3.54 -13.31 -16.80
C LYS A 117 4.24 -13.73 -15.51
N ALA A 118 4.53 -15.01 -15.32
CA ALA A 118 5.19 -15.53 -14.13
C ALA A 118 6.71 -15.28 -14.12
N TYR A 119 7.34 -15.06 -15.29
CA TYR A 119 8.76 -14.74 -15.38
C TYR A 119 9.01 -13.26 -15.71
N PHE A 120 10.06 -12.72 -15.09
CA PHE A 120 10.58 -11.39 -15.38
C PHE A 120 11.41 -11.40 -16.67
N GLY A 121 11.23 -10.37 -17.51
CA GLY A 121 12.08 -10.05 -18.65
C GLY A 121 13.31 -9.24 -18.25
N THR A 122 13.99 -8.65 -19.24
CA THR A 122 15.13 -7.75 -18.99
C THR A 122 14.63 -6.42 -18.44
N PRO A 123 15.07 -6.00 -17.24
CA PRO A 123 14.67 -4.71 -16.68
C PRO A 123 15.07 -3.52 -17.55
N TYR A 124 14.25 -2.48 -17.49
CA TYR A 124 14.65 -1.16 -17.97
C TYR A 124 15.69 -0.51 -17.04
N PRO A 125 16.34 0.59 -17.47
CA PRO A 125 17.24 1.35 -16.60
C PRO A 125 16.57 1.79 -15.29
N ILE A 126 17.37 1.89 -14.23
CA ILE A 126 16.91 2.34 -12.91
C ILE A 126 16.39 3.78 -12.97
N ILE A 127 15.28 4.01 -12.29
CA ILE A 127 14.65 5.32 -12.13
C ILE A 127 15.24 5.94 -10.87
N ALA A 128 16.10 6.95 -11.00
CA ALA A 128 16.70 7.61 -9.84
C ALA A 128 15.89 8.82 -9.35
N PHE A 129 15.76 8.95 -8.04
CA PHE A 129 15.17 10.08 -7.34
C PHE A 129 16.21 10.68 -6.40
N ASN A 130 16.27 12.00 -6.32
CA ASN A 130 17.28 12.72 -5.54
C ASN A 130 16.66 13.84 -4.72
N GLY A 131 17.36 14.20 -3.64
CA GLY A 131 16.99 15.26 -2.72
C GLY A 131 16.90 14.76 -1.28
N SER A 132 16.52 15.66 -0.40
CA SER A 132 16.27 15.44 1.02
C SER A 132 15.15 16.35 1.50
N GLY A 133 14.68 16.12 2.73
CA GLY A 133 13.64 16.89 3.40
C GLY A 133 14.13 17.45 4.74
N PRO A 134 13.28 18.20 5.46
CA PRO A 134 13.68 18.89 6.68
C PRO A 134 13.89 17.98 7.90
N ASN A 135 13.41 16.73 7.90
CA ASN A 135 13.64 15.79 9.00
C ASN A 135 14.92 14.96 8.77
N PRO A 136 16.06 15.29 9.42
CA PRO A 136 17.35 14.66 9.12
C PRO A 136 17.41 13.15 9.47
N ASN A 137 16.50 12.65 10.31
CA ASN A 137 16.48 11.24 10.72
C ASN A 137 15.62 10.37 9.80
N ARG A 138 14.76 10.97 8.98
CA ARG A 138 13.76 10.27 8.17
C ARG A 138 13.75 10.70 6.70
N GLN A 139 14.42 11.80 6.37
CA GLN A 139 14.41 12.47 5.09
C GLN A 139 15.84 12.90 4.70
N ASP A 140 16.84 12.09 5.04
CA ASP A 140 18.25 12.30 4.69
C ASP A 140 18.52 12.08 3.19
N ALA A 141 17.68 11.28 2.53
CA ALA A 141 17.67 11.06 1.10
C ALA A 141 16.23 10.86 0.58
N SER A 142 16.10 10.59 -0.73
CA SER A 142 14.84 10.13 -1.31
C SER A 142 14.47 8.73 -0.84
N HIS A 143 13.19 8.55 -0.49
CA HIS A 143 12.56 7.34 0.00
C HIS A 143 11.20 7.12 -0.68
N PRO A 144 11.17 6.75 -1.97
CA PRO A 144 9.93 6.48 -2.70
C PRO A 144 9.23 5.28 -2.05
N HIS A 145 7.96 5.45 -1.66
CA HIS A 145 7.27 4.46 -0.83
C HIS A 145 6.15 3.74 -1.59
N GLN A 146 5.50 4.36 -2.56
CA GLN A 146 4.41 3.75 -3.34
C GLN A 146 4.59 4.04 -4.82
N VAL A 147 3.94 3.25 -5.69
CA VAL A 147 3.74 3.58 -7.09
C VAL A 147 2.28 3.32 -7.46
N VAL A 148 1.65 4.30 -8.11
CA VAL A 148 0.25 4.22 -8.56
C VAL A 148 0.17 4.63 -10.02
N GLU A 149 -0.47 3.80 -10.84
CA GLU A 149 -0.75 4.11 -12.25
C GLU A 149 -1.87 5.16 -12.36
N TYR A 150 -1.67 6.17 -13.19
CA TYR A 150 -2.62 7.27 -13.43
C TYR A 150 -2.62 7.67 -14.90
N GLY A 151 -3.58 7.12 -15.67
CA GLY A 151 -3.65 7.36 -17.11
C GLY A 151 -2.38 6.86 -17.81
N SER A 152 -1.63 7.76 -18.43
CA SER A 152 -0.35 7.45 -19.09
C SER A 152 0.88 7.68 -18.20
N GLU A 153 0.68 8.03 -16.94
CA GLU A 153 1.73 8.36 -15.98
C GLU A 153 1.73 7.42 -14.77
N TYR A 154 2.77 7.51 -13.95
CA TYR A 154 2.86 6.86 -12.65
C TYR A 154 3.20 7.88 -11.59
N LEU A 155 2.48 7.85 -10.47
CA LEU A 155 2.69 8.73 -9.33
C LEU A 155 3.40 7.97 -8.21
N VAL A 156 4.44 8.60 -7.64
CA VAL A 156 5.31 7.99 -6.62
C VAL A 156 5.44 8.93 -5.42
N PRO A 157 4.65 8.75 -4.34
CA PRO A 157 4.88 9.47 -3.10
C PRO A 157 6.25 9.09 -2.52
N ASP A 158 7.01 10.11 -2.17
CA ASP A 158 8.37 9.98 -1.66
C ASP A 158 8.50 10.69 -0.32
N LEU A 159 8.61 9.86 0.72
CA LEU A 159 8.69 10.28 2.11
C LEU A 159 9.88 11.22 2.33
N GLY A 160 10.98 10.94 1.65
CA GLY A 160 12.28 11.56 1.90
C GLY A 160 12.44 12.98 1.37
N VAL A 161 11.56 13.42 0.46
CA VAL A 161 11.71 14.71 -0.24
C VAL A 161 10.43 15.54 -0.30
N ASP A 162 9.37 15.10 0.39
CA ASP A 162 8.05 15.76 0.41
C ASP A 162 7.50 16.02 -1.00
N LYS A 163 7.55 15.01 -1.86
CA LYS A 163 7.02 15.08 -3.24
C LYS A 163 6.20 13.86 -3.59
N VAL A 164 5.31 14.04 -4.55
CA VAL A 164 4.80 12.94 -5.38
C VAL A 164 5.47 13.07 -6.75
N TRP A 165 6.44 12.21 -7.05
CA TRP A 165 7.08 12.18 -8.36
C TRP A 165 6.12 11.71 -9.43
N ARG A 166 6.32 12.20 -10.66
CA ARG A 166 5.56 11.80 -11.85
C ARG A 166 6.50 11.12 -12.82
N LEU A 167 6.14 9.93 -13.27
CA LEU A 167 6.91 9.17 -14.25
C LEU A 167 6.12 9.01 -15.54
N THR A 168 6.80 9.06 -16.68
CA THR A 168 6.22 8.70 -17.99
C THR A 168 7.10 7.67 -18.69
N LYS A 169 6.51 6.97 -19.66
CA LYS A 169 7.26 6.05 -20.52
C LYS A 169 7.90 6.81 -21.68
N THR A 170 9.18 6.52 -21.93
CA THR A 170 9.84 6.89 -23.18
C THR A 170 9.35 6.01 -24.34
N SER A 171 9.79 6.31 -25.57
CA SER A 171 9.51 5.46 -26.74
C SER A 171 10.06 4.04 -26.63
N SER A 172 11.08 3.81 -25.77
CA SER A 172 11.61 2.45 -25.51
C SER A 172 10.82 1.70 -24.44
N GLY A 173 9.93 2.37 -23.70
CA GLY A 173 9.17 1.82 -22.57
C GLY A 173 9.82 2.02 -21.20
N ALA A 174 11.02 2.62 -21.14
CA ALA A 174 11.65 2.97 -19.86
C ALA A 174 10.87 4.08 -19.15
N LEU A 175 10.73 3.99 -17.83
CA LEU A 175 10.15 5.08 -17.04
C LEU A 175 11.20 6.17 -16.76
N VAL A 176 10.78 7.43 -16.89
CA VAL A 176 11.62 8.61 -16.60
C VAL A 176 10.88 9.63 -15.77
N ASN A 177 11.60 10.31 -14.88
CA ASN A 177 11.06 11.41 -14.08
C ASN A 177 10.61 12.56 -14.98
N SER A 178 9.35 12.93 -14.86
CA SER A 178 8.65 13.93 -15.68
C SER A 178 8.10 15.09 -14.84
N GLY A 179 8.62 15.27 -13.62
CA GLY A 179 8.21 16.30 -12.69
C GLY A 179 7.70 15.75 -11.37
N TYR A 180 7.09 16.63 -10.58
CA TYR A 180 6.55 16.28 -9.26
C TYR A 180 5.39 17.19 -8.89
N ILE A 181 4.61 16.72 -7.91
CA ILE A 181 3.61 17.50 -7.20
C ILE A 181 4.14 17.73 -5.78
N GLN A 182 4.32 19.00 -5.41
CA GLN A 182 4.90 19.39 -4.13
C GLN A 182 3.97 19.02 -2.97
N GLN A 183 4.52 18.44 -1.89
CA GLN A 183 3.79 18.18 -0.64
C GLN A 183 4.28 19.11 0.49
N PRO A 184 3.54 19.23 1.60
CA PRO A 184 3.97 20.04 2.74
C PRO A 184 5.33 19.58 3.27
N ALA A 185 6.21 20.52 3.62
CA ALA A 185 7.54 20.20 4.11
C ALA A 185 7.48 19.44 5.46
N GLY A 186 8.27 18.37 5.58
CA GLY A 186 8.32 17.49 6.75
C GLY A 186 7.13 16.55 6.90
N SER A 187 6.24 16.48 5.89
CA SER A 187 5.03 15.66 5.96
C SER A 187 5.32 14.18 5.74
N GLY A 188 6.23 13.86 4.83
CA GLY A 188 6.62 12.50 4.47
C GLY A 188 5.50 11.74 3.76
N PRO A 189 5.18 12.03 2.48
CA PRO A 189 4.13 11.35 1.74
C PRO A 189 4.44 9.86 1.58
N ARG A 190 3.48 9.01 1.94
CA ARG A 190 3.67 7.55 2.02
C ARG A 190 2.82 6.80 1.00
N HIS A 191 1.50 6.82 1.16
CA HIS A 191 0.54 6.21 0.26
C HIS A 191 -0.40 7.28 -0.30
N ILE A 192 -0.84 7.11 -1.54
CA ILE A 192 -1.77 7.99 -2.23
C ILE A 192 -2.99 7.22 -2.75
N VAL A 193 -4.10 7.94 -2.85
CA VAL A 193 -5.31 7.49 -3.55
C VAL A 193 -5.70 8.57 -4.55
N ILE A 194 -6.15 8.14 -5.73
CA ILE A 194 -6.60 9.01 -6.80
C ILE A 194 -8.09 8.80 -7.05
N LYS A 195 -8.86 9.88 -7.16
CA LYS A 195 -10.26 9.86 -7.56
C LYS A 195 -10.52 10.95 -8.60
N GLY A 196 -10.64 10.55 -9.87
CA GLY A 196 -10.65 11.51 -10.98
C GLY A 196 -9.33 12.27 -11.03
N THR A 197 -9.37 13.60 -10.97
CA THR A 197 -8.18 14.46 -10.88
C THR A 197 -7.80 14.83 -9.45
N THR A 198 -8.49 14.32 -8.43
CA THR A 198 -8.18 14.59 -7.03
C THR A 198 -7.16 13.58 -6.51
N LEU A 199 -6.09 14.10 -5.93
CA LEU A 199 -5.06 13.35 -5.22
C LEU A 199 -5.26 13.48 -3.71
N TYR A 200 -5.39 12.34 -3.05
CA TYR A 200 -5.36 12.21 -1.61
C TYR A 200 -4.00 11.63 -1.20
N THR A 201 -3.25 12.34 -0.37
CA THR A 201 -1.93 11.91 0.08
C THR A 201 -1.94 11.68 1.59
N LEU A 202 -1.58 10.47 2.00
CA LEU A 202 -1.36 10.12 3.39
C LEU A 202 0.12 10.33 3.73
N HIS A 203 0.37 11.15 4.75
CA HIS A 203 1.69 11.59 5.17
C HIS A 203 2.11 10.86 6.44
N GLU A 204 3.16 10.03 6.34
CA GLU A 204 3.64 9.19 7.43
C GLU A 204 4.10 10.01 8.62
N LEU A 205 4.98 10.99 8.41
CA LEU A 205 5.68 11.69 9.50
C LEU A 205 4.78 12.65 10.26
N SER A 206 3.84 13.29 9.55
CA SER A 206 2.91 14.26 10.14
C SER A 206 1.58 13.64 10.60
N SER A 207 1.31 12.37 10.27
CA SER A 207 0.01 11.73 10.49
C SER A 207 -1.17 12.56 9.95
N THR A 208 -1.01 13.11 8.74
CA THR A 208 -2.02 13.92 8.06
C THR A 208 -2.46 13.30 6.74
N LEU A 209 -3.71 13.56 6.36
CA LEU A 209 -4.24 13.29 5.03
C LEU A 209 -4.51 14.64 4.36
N THR A 210 -4.01 14.81 3.13
CA THR A 210 -4.23 16.04 2.35
C THR A 210 -4.95 15.76 1.04
N GLN A 211 -5.68 16.76 0.54
CA GLN A 211 -6.34 16.75 -0.75
C GLN A 211 -5.77 17.84 -1.66
N GLN A 212 -5.46 17.52 -2.90
CA GLN A 212 -5.04 18.47 -3.93
C GLN A 212 -5.49 18.01 -5.32
N THR A 213 -5.52 18.91 -6.29
CA THR A 213 -5.75 18.54 -7.69
C THR A 213 -4.45 18.06 -8.33
N ILE A 214 -4.50 17.02 -9.16
CA ILE A 214 -3.38 16.61 -9.99
C ILE A 214 -3.25 17.61 -11.14
N PRO A 215 -2.15 18.36 -11.24
CA PRO A 215 -1.97 19.32 -12.32
C PRO A 215 -1.73 18.58 -13.64
N GLN A 216 -2.09 19.21 -14.77
CA GLN A 216 -1.76 18.66 -16.08
C GLN A 216 -0.25 18.37 -16.19
N LEU A 217 0.11 17.29 -16.87
CA LEU A 217 1.51 16.97 -17.12
C LEU A 217 2.22 18.12 -17.85
N GLY A 218 3.43 18.44 -17.40
CA GLY A 218 4.23 19.57 -17.91
C GLY A 218 3.82 20.93 -17.34
N SER A 219 2.77 21.02 -16.53
CA SER A 219 2.45 22.25 -15.80
C SER A 219 3.59 22.63 -14.86
N THR A 220 4.02 23.89 -14.91
CA THR A 220 4.98 24.47 -13.96
C THR A 220 4.28 24.99 -12.69
N THR A 221 2.96 25.11 -12.72
CA THR A 221 2.17 25.56 -11.56
C THR A 221 1.91 24.40 -10.61
N GLN A 222 2.31 24.57 -9.35
CA GLN A 222 2.03 23.62 -8.27
C GLN A 222 0.66 23.94 -7.65
N PRO A 223 -0.28 22.99 -7.64
CA PRO A 223 -1.58 23.21 -7.04
C PRO A 223 -1.45 23.25 -5.51
N PRO A 224 -2.21 24.12 -4.81
CA PRO A 224 -2.20 24.15 -3.36
C PRO A 224 -2.90 22.90 -2.80
N VAL A 225 -2.56 22.58 -1.55
CA VAL A 225 -3.39 21.70 -0.72
C VAL A 225 -4.72 22.42 -0.47
N THR A 226 -5.82 21.75 -0.85
CA THR A 226 -7.19 22.28 -0.78
C THR A 226 -7.91 21.87 0.50
N ALA A 227 -7.49 20.76 1.12
CA ALA A 227 -7.96 20.33 2.43
C ALA A 227 -6.88 19.50 3.14
N SER A 228 -6.85 19.56 4.46
CA SER A 228 -5.92 18.80 5.31
C SER A 228 -6.62 18.40 6.61
N VAL A 229 -6.38 17.17 7.07
CA VAL A 229 -6.89 16.69 8.36
C VAL A 229 -5.86 15.76 9.00
N SER A 230 -5.67 15.85 10.32
CA SER A 230 -4.90 14.85 11.05
C SER A 230 -5.73 13.57 11.18
N ILE A 231 -5.10 12.43 10.90
CA ILE A 231 -5.72 11.12 11.13
C ILE A 231 -5.40 10.56 12.52
N ALA A 232 -4.58 11.25 13.32
CA ALA A 232 -4.28 10.84 14.69
C ALA A 232 -5.59 10.77 15.51
N PRO A 233 -5.82 9.68 16.25
CA PRO A 233 -6.94 9.60 17.19
C PRO A 233 -6.86 10.74 18.22
N PRO A 234 -7.98 11.42 18.53
CA PRO A 234 -7.99 12.56 19.45
C PRO A 234 -7.62 12.17 20.88
N ASP A 235 -7.70 10.89 21.22
CA ASP A 235 -7.36 10.31 22.52
C ASP A 235 -5.96 9.67 22.55
N SER A 236 -5.12 9.92 21.53
CA SER A 236 -3.71 9.48 21.54
C SER A 236 -2.94 10.17 22.68
N PRO A 237 -2.21 9.42 23.52
CA PRO A 237 -1.35 9.99 24.55
C PRO A 237 -0.09 10.63 23.98
N ASN A 238 0.32 10.26 22.75
CA ASN A 238 1.47 10.84 22.07
C ASN A 238 1.22 10.96 20.55
N PRO A 239 0.40 11.94 20.13
CA PRO A 239 0.04 12.09 18.72
C PRO A 239 1.25 12.29 17.79
N SER A 240 2.33 12.90 18.29
CA SER A 240 3.57 13.10 17.55
C SER A 240 4.39 11.82 17.31
N ALA A 241 4.14 10.75 18.07
CA ALA A 241 4.78 9.45 17.84
C ALA A 241 4.02 8.57 16.84
N LEU A 242 2.78 8.96 16.50
CA LEU A 242 2.01 8.26 15.50
C LEU A 242 2.58 8.51 14.10
N SER A 243 2.63 7.45 13.32
CA SER A 243 2.97 7.46 11.91
C SER A 243 1.79 6.91 11.11
N ALA A 244 1.38 7.60 10.05
CA ALA A 244 0.38 7.07 9.14
C ALA A 244 0.95 5.92 8.30
N ALA A 245 0.11 4.96 7.87
CA ALA A 245 0.57 3.82 7.09
C ALA A 245 -0.28 3.57 5.83
N GLU A 246 -1.35 2.80 5.91
CA GLU A 246 -2.14 2.39 4.74
C GLU A 246 -3.19 3.44 4.38
N LEU A 247 -3.47 3.63 3.08
CA LEU A 247 -4.57 4.47 2.60
C LEU A 247 -5.37 3.71 1.52
N LEU A 248 -6.66 3.50 1.76
CA LEU A 248 -7.54 2.77 0.85
C LEU A 248 -8.77 3.60 0.48
N LEU A 249 -9.19 3.51 -0.78
CA LEU A 249 -10.51 3.95 -1.22
C LEU A 249 -11.48 2.78 -1.19
N SER A 250 -12.60 2.91 -0.47
CA SER A 250 -13.58 1.83 -0.45
C SER A 250 -14.30 1.68 -1.80
N PRO A 251 -14.59 0.44 -2.24
CA PRO A 251 -15.43 0.22 -3.41
C PRO A 251 -16.88 0.65 -3.16
N VAL A 252 -17.57 0.98 -4.26
CA VAL A 252 -19.01 1.27 -4.26
C VAL A 252 -19.79 0.00 -4.54
N SER A 253 -20.88 -0.19 -3.81
CA SER A 253 -21.87 -1.24 -4.07
C SER A 253 -23.27 -0.78 -3.66
N SER A 254 -24.29 -1.62 -3.91
CA SER A 254 -25.64 -1.35 -3.40
C SER A 254 -25.69 -1.29 -1.87
N ALA A 255 -24.86 -2.05 -1.16
CA ALA A 255 -24.75 -2.02 0.30
C ALA A 255 -23.92 -0.83 0.80
N PHE A 256 -22.99 -0.33 -0.03
CA PHE A 256 -22.08 0.76 0.30
C PHE A 256 -22.03 1.79 -0.84
N PRO A 257 -23.08 2.62 -0.99
CA PRO A 257 -23.19 3.55 -2.12
C PRO A 257 -22.19 4.72 -2.04
N THR A 258 -21.74 5.06 -0.84
CA THR A 258 -20.79 6.14 -0.59
C THR A 258 -19.37 5.59 -0.47
N GLN A 259 -18.41 6.23 -1.15
CA GLN A 259 -16.99 5.95 -0.95
C GLN A 259 -16.44 6.76 0.21
N TYR A 260 -15.63 6.09 1.03
CA TYR A 260 -14.82 6.72 2.07
C TYR A 260 -13.36 6.33 1.89
N LEU A 261 -12.45 7.15 2.42
CA LEU A 261 -11.07 6.74 2.63
C LEU A 261 -10.94 6.05 3.98
N TYR A 262 -10.08 5.04 4.02
CA TYR A 262 -9.71 4.34 5.24
C TYR A 262 -8.20 4.45 5.38
N ALA A 263 -7.75 5.11 6.45
CA ALA A 263 -6.34 5.35 6.72
C ALA A 263 -5.93 4.70 8.04
N THR A 264 -4.80 3.98 8.06
CA THR A 264 -4.28 3.42 9.31
C THR A 264 -3.23 4.35 9.94
N ASN A 265 -3.20 4.40 11.26
CA ASN A 265 -2.10 4.97 12.05
C ASN A 265 -1.45 3.88 12.91
N ARG A 266 -0.16 4.07 13.18
CA ARG A 266 0.68 3.14 13.96
C ARG A 266 1.63 3.91 14.87
N GLY A 267 1.91 3.40 16.07
CA GLY A 267 2.98 3.93 16.91
C GLY A 267 2.68 3.98 18.41
N ASP A 268 1.42 3.84 18.83
CA ASP A 268 1.07 3.82 20.25
C ASP A 268 -0.14 2.91 20.55
N SER A 269 -0.69 2.99 21.76
CA SER A 269 -1.88 2.23 22.16
C SER A 269 -3.18 2.76 21.54
N SER A 270 -3.12 3.87 20.81
CA SER A 270 -4.24 4.51 20.15
C SER A 270 -4.48 4.05 18.71
N ASP A 271 -3.58 3.26 18.13
CA ASP A 271 -3.64 2.72 16.77
C ASP A 271 -5.07 2.37 16.30
N ALA A 272 -5.46 2.94 15.16
CA ALA A 272 -6.82 2.89 14.65
C ALA A 272 -6.86 2.87 13.12
N VAL A 273 -8.06 2.61 12.61
CA VAL A 273 -8.44 2.96 11.24
C VAL A 273 -9.29 4.22 11.30
N ALA A 274 -8.82 5.30 10.70
CA ALA A 274 -9.59 6.52 10.48
C ALA A 274 -10.44 6.36 9.20
N ILE A 275 -11.75 6.52 9.32
CA ILE A 275 -12.69 6.55 8.20
C ILE A 275 -12.97 8.01 7.86
N VAL A 276 -12.73 8.39 6.62
CA VAL A 276 -12.75 9.79 6.17
C VAL A 276 -13.78 9.98 5.06
N ASP A 277 -14.68 10.94 5.28
CA ASP A 277 -15.57 11.48 4.25
C ASP A 277 -14.76 12.30 3.25
N ILE A 278 -15.02 12.06 1.98
CA ILE A 278 -14.42 12.76 0.83
C ILE A 278 -15.48 13.35 -0.09
N SER A 279 -16.66 13.65 0.45
CA SER A 279 -17.72 14.34 -0.29
C SER A 279 -17.36 15.81 -0.51
N GLY A 280 -17.55 16.27 -1.76
CA GLY A 280 -17.21 17.62 -2.17
C GLY A 280 -15.69 17.89 -2.18
N ASN A 281 -15.31 19.12 -1.83
CA ASN A 281 -13.91 19.55 -1.75
C ASN A 281 -13.35 19.46 -0.33
N THR A 282 -13.99 18.68 0.56
CA THR A 282 -13.60 18.57 1.97
C THR A 282 -13.18 17.16 2.33
N ILE A 283 -12.27 17.05 3.30
CA ILE A 283 -11.97 15.78 3.97
C ILE A 283 -12.33 15.90 5.44
N LYS A 284 -13.11 14.94 5.95
CA LYS A 284 -13.60 14.97 7.33
C LYS A 284 -13.50 13.59 7.96
N ILE A 285 -12.88 13.48 9.13
CA ILE A 285 -12.91 12.23 9.90
C ILE A 285 -14.35 11.97 10.35
N ILE A 286 -14.87 10.80 10.00
CA ILE A 286 -16.17 10.29 10.46
C ILE A 286 -15.98 9.51 11.75
N LYS A 287 -14.97 8.64 11.79
CA LYS A 287 -14.74 7.75 12.92
C LYS A 287 -13.30 7.25 12.96
N HIS A 288 -12.77 7.07 14.17
CA HIS A 288 -11.62 6.21 14.45
C HIS A 288 -12.10 4.87 15.00
N VAL A 289 -11.80 3.78 14.32
CA VAL A 289 -12.12 2.43 14.78
C VAL A 289 -10.86 1.80 15.35
N ARG A 290 -10.88 1.48 16.65
CA ARG A 290 -9.80 0.72 17.28
C ARG A 290 -9.81 -0.71 16.76
N THR A 291 -8.68 -1.11 16.18
CA THR A 291 -8.52 -2.43 15.59
C THR A 291 -8.15 -3.48 16.64
N GLY A 292 -7.55 -3.04 17.75
CA GLY A 292 -6.97 -3.93 18.76
C GLY A 292 -5.79 -4.74 18.25
N VAL A 293 -5.27 -4.42 17.06
CA VAL A 293 -3.95 -4.86 16.60
C VAL A 293 -2.92 -3.81 17.02
N ASN A 294 -1.65 -4.18 17.16
CA ASN A 294 -0.58 -3.22 17.44
C ASN A 294 0.26 -2.97 16.17
N TYR A 295 0.46 -1.69 15.85
CA TYR A 295 1.21 -1.23 14.70
C TYR A 295 0.53 -1.61 13.37
N ALA A 296 -0.68 -1.06 13.16
CA ALA A 296 -1.55 -1.34 12.00
C ALA A 296 -0.93 -0.83 10.68
N ARG A 297 -0.06 -1.64 10.08
CA ARG A 297 0.80 -1.21 8.96
C ARG A 297 0.20 -1.43 7.58
N GLY A 298 -0.61 -2.48 7.41
CA GLY A 298 -1.22 -2.82 6.14
C GLY A 298 -2.67 -3.23 6.30
N ALA A 299 -3.48 -2.92 5.29
CA ALA A 299 -4.88 -3.28 5.25
C ALA A 299 -5.34 -3.49 3.80
N ALA A 300 -6.40 -4.27 3.60
CA ALA A 300 -6.99 -4.47 2.28
C ALA A 300 -8.48 -4.81 2.37
N PHE A 301 -9.27 -4.26 1.43
CA PHE A 301 -10.67 -4.65 1.26
C PHE A 301 -10.81 -6.00 0.56
N SER A 302 -11.81 -6.77 0.96
CA SER A 302 -12.19 -7.99 0.26
C SER A 302 -12.62 -7.69 -1.18
N PRO A 303 -12.54 -8.67 -2.10
CA PRO A 303 -12.99 -8.49 -3.47
C PRO A 303 -14.50 -8.19 -3.56
N GLY A 304 -14.93 -7.67 -4.70
CA GLY A 304 -16.35 -7.38 -4.96
C GLY A 304 -16.79 -6.08 -4.28
N ASP A 305 -17.75 -6.17 -3.37
CA ASP A 305 -18.35 -5.01 -2.67
C ASP A 305 -17.47 -4.45 -1.54
N GLY A 306 -16.30 -5.05 -1.28
CA GLY A 306 -15.42 -4.67 -0.20
C GLY A 306 -16.07 -4.79 1.17
N LYS A 307 -16.99 -5.73 1.36
CA LYS A 307 -17.72 -5.91 2.62
C LYS A 307 -16.79 -6.12 3.82
N TYR A 308 -15.62 -6.72 3.63
CA TYR A 308 -14.67 -6.97 4.70
C TYR A 308 -13.38 -6.16 4.51
N LEU A 309 -12.76 -5.78 5.62
CA LEU A 309 -11.44 -5.15 5.69
C LEU A 309 -10.52 -6.03 6.53
N ALA A 310 -9.41 -6.47 5.95
CA ALA A 310 -8.33 -7.10 6.71
C ALA A 310 -7.35 -6.04 7.18
N VAL A 311 -6.86 -6.15 8.42
CA VAL A 311 -5.84 -5.26 9.00
C VAL A 311 -4.73 -6.11 9.63
N ALA A 312 -3.49 -5.86 9.25
CA ALA A 312 -2.30 -6.52 9.80
C ALA A 312 -1.65 -5.67 10.92
N GLY A 313 -1.48 -6.28 12.09
CA GLY A 313 -0.73 -5.73 13.21
C GLY A 313 0.70 -6.22 13.20
N GLN A 314 1.63 -5.37 12.78
CA GLN A 314 3.04 -5.75 12.66
C GLN A 314 3.61 -6.20 14.01
N ASN A 315 3.40 -5.45 15.09
CA ASN A 315 4.06 -5.76 16.35
C ASN A 315 3.31 -6.82 17.17
N SER A 316 1.98 -6.92 17.00
CA SER A 316 1.15 -7.93 17.65
C SER A 316 1.20 -9.30 16.96
N GLY A 317 1.65 -9.37 15.71
CA GLY A 317 1.70 -10.62 14.97
C GLY A 317 0.32 -11.17 14.60
N ASP A 318 -0.68 -10.30 14.47
CA ASP A 318 -2.06 -10.67 14.18
C ASP A 318 -2.59 -10.06 12.88
N VAL A 319 -3.61 -10.71 12.32
CA VAL A 319 -4.45 -10.18 11.26
C VAL A 319 -5.89 -10.27 11.73
N ALA A 320 -6.58 -9.12 11.74
CA ALA A 320 -7.98 -9.01 12.11
C ALA A 320 -8.84 -8.70 10.88
N ILE A 321 -10.02 -9.31 10.81
CA ILE A 321 -11.02 -9.06 9.77
C ILE A 321 -12.19 -8.29 10.38
N PHE A 322 -12.56 -7.20 9.72
CA PHE A 322 -13.69 -6.35 10.08
C PHE A 322 -14.76 -6.40 8.98
N GLU A 323 -16.02 -6.42 9.36
CA GLU A 323 -17.15 -6.16 8.48
C GLU A 323 -17.43 -4.65 8.45
N ARG A 324 -17.58 -4.09 7.24
CA ARG A 324 -18.11 -2.73 7.06
C ARG A 324 -19.59 -2.73 7.42
N ILE A 325 -19.96 -1.84 8.33
CA ILE A 325 -21.35 -1.67 8.78
C ILE A 325 -21.75 -0.19 8.65
N ASN A 326 -23.03 0.12 8.88
CA ASN A 326 -23.56 1.49 8.84
C ASN A 326 -23.20 2.23 7.55
N GLY A 327 -23.42 1.58 6.40
CA GLY A 327 -23.09 2.15 5.09
C GLY A 327 -21.60 2.38 4.85
N GLY A 328 -20.72 1.76 5.65
CA GLY A 328 -19.26 1.91 5.55
C GLY A 328 -18.67 2.99 6.47
N THR A 329 -19.46 3.57 7.36
CA THR A 329 -18.98 4.58 8.32
C THR A 329 -18.43 3.96 9.61
N ASP A 330 -18.47 2.63 9.72
CA ASP A 330 -18.01 1.90 10.90
C ASP A 330 -17.56 0.48 10.54
N LEU A 331 -16.82 -0.15 11.45
CA LEU A 331 -16.21 -1.46 11.29
C LEU A 331 -16.48 -2.32 12.52
N LYS A 332 -16.94 -3.56 12.30
CA LYS A 332 -17.13 -4.56 13.36
C LYS A 332 -16.12 -5.68 13.19
N GLN A 333 -15.28 -5.94 14.19
CA GLN A 333 -14.38 -7.10 14.13
C GLN A 333 -15.22 -8.39 14.13
N ILE A 334 -14.90 -9.29 13.20
CA ILE A 334 -15.61 -10.58 13.06
C ILE A 334 -14.70 -11.80 13.05
N ALA A 335 -13.39 -11.63 12.84
CA ALA A 335 -12.42 -12.73 12.95
C ALA A 335 -11.02 -12.18 13.24
N ARG A 336 -10.14 -13.02 13.80
CA ARG A 336 -8.72 -12.71 14.03
C ARG A 336 -7.90 -13.99 14.00
N VAL A 337 -6.66 -13.89 13.53
CA VAL A 337 -5.62 -14.90 13.71
C VAL A 337 -4.39 -14.23 14.30
N SER A 338 -3.65 -14.95 15.14
CA SER A 338 -2.43 -14.46 15.80
C SER A 338 -1.27 -15.42 15.56
N GLY A 339 -0.06 -15.04 15.97
CA GLY A 339 1.14 -15.88 15.85
C GLY A 339 1.85 -15.78 14.50
N LEU A 340 1.54 -14.77 13.69
CA LEU A 340 2.30 -14.44 12.50
C LEU A 340 3.51 -13.58 12.87
N THR A 341 4.63 -13.77 12.18
CA THR A 341 5.83 -12.95 12.41
C THR A 341 5.72 -11.64 11.65
N GLN A 342 5.43 -10.55 12.37
CA GLN A 342 5.40 -9.19 11.86
C GLN A 342 4.68 -9.00 10.51
N PRO A 343 3.37 -9.29 10.43
CA PRO A 343 2.61 -9.12 9.20
C PRO A 343 2.51 -7.64 8.82
N THR A 344 2.76 -7.30 7.55
CA THR A 344 2.77 -5.92 7.06
C THR A 344 1.90 -5.70 5.83
N SER A 345 1.60 -6.75 5.07
CA SER A 345 0.72 -6.69 3.90
C SER A 345 -0.30 -7.82 3.93
N VAL A 346 -1.51 -7.52 3.43
CA VAL A 346 -2.58 -8.50 3.29
C VAL A 346 -3.21 -8.32 1.91
N ASN A 347 -3.40 -9.40 1.17
CA ASN A 347 -4.01 -9.37 -0.17
C ASN A 347 -5.05 -10.49 -0.30
N TRP A 348 -6.24 -10.14 -0.74
CA TRP A 348 -7.33 -11.10 -0.95
C TRP A 348 -7.23 -11.76 -2.32
N LEU A 349 -7.43 -13.08 -2.39
CA LEU A 349 -7.45 -13.86 -3.63
C LEU A 349 -8.87 -13.91 -4.21
#